data_AF-A0AAW0INS2-F1
#
_entry.id   AF-A0AAW0INS2-F1
#
_cell.length_a   1.000
_cell.length_b   1.000
_cell.length_c   1.000
_cell.angle_alpha   90.00
_cell.angle_beta   90.00
_cell.angle_gamma   90.00
#
_symmetry.space_group_name_H-M   'P 1'
#
loop_
_entity.id
_entity.type
_entity.pdbx_description
1 polymer ?
#
loop_
_entity_poly.entity_id
_entity_poly.type
_entity_poly.pdbx_seq_one_letter_code
_entity_poly.pdbx_strand_id
1 'polypeptide(L)'
;MECSLLLETSPKLNTILHVAASSGHDELVKVILQTKGCQEHVRKKNSTDNLALHVAASVGHLPIVKLLLSYYQQLEEPRYFGQLREQNKEGNTPLHVALINKYQNVDLKMKRKYHEVASFLVEMDPEVSYFQVNEASKSPLYMVAEAQEMSNF
;
A
#
# COMPACT_ATOMS: atom_id res chain seq x y z
N MET A 1 23.49 12.35 -14.31
CA MET A 1 23.59 12.37 -12.83
C MET A 1 23.08 11.03 -12.33
N GLU A 2 23.97 10.08 -12.09
CA GLU A 2 23.62 8.83 -11.38
C GLU A 2 23.58 9.17 -9.89
N CYS A 3 22.38 9.35 -9.35
CA CYS A 3 22.21 9.79 -7.97
C CYS A 3 22.29 8.55 -7.06
N SER A 4 23.49 8.17 -6.62
CA SER A 4 23.75 7.04 -5.72
C SER A 4 22.91 7.11 -4.43
N LEU A 5 22.58 8.32 -3.96
CA LEU A 5 21.73 8.58 -2.80
C LEU A 5 20.32 7.99 -2.94
N LEU A 6 19.78 7.90 -4.16
CA LEU A 6 18.45 7.32 -4.39
C LEU A 6 18.46 5.78 -4.26
N LEU A 7 19.63 5.15 -4.21
CA LEU A 7 19.79 3.71 -4.01
C LEU A 7 20.03 3.35 -2.54
N GLU A 8 20.30 4.33 -1.67
CA GLU A 8 20.49 4.10 -0.25
C GLU A 8 19.17 3.73 0.43
N THR A 9 19.28 2.99 1.54
CA THR A 9 18.13 2.62 2.38
C THR A 9 18.38 3.04 3.81
N SER A 10 17.30 3.34 4.53
CA SER A 10 17.38 3.60 5.97
C SER A 10 17.75 2.32 6.75
N PRO A 11 18.05 2.40 8.06
CA PRO A 11 18.25 1.20 8.89
C PRO A 11 17.06 0.24 8.90
N LYS A 12 15.84 0.73 8.61
CA LYS A 12 14.63 -0.09 8.45
C LYS A 12 14.43 -0.59 7.02
N LEU A 13 15.45 -0.49 6.18
CA LEU A 13 15.45 -0.82 4.76
C LEU A 13 14.39 -0.03 3.95
N ASN A 14 13.97 1.14 4.42
CA ASN A 14 13.10 2.00 3.60
C ASN A 14 13.94 2.63 2.49
N THR A 15 13.55 2.34 1.24
CA THR A 15 14.02 3.11 0.08
C THR A 15 13.41 4.51 0.08
N ILE A 16 13.95 5.40 -0.75
CA ILE A 16 13.37 6.75 -0.93
C ILE A 16 11.90 6.71 -1.36
N LEU A 17 11.48 5.67 -2.09
CA LEU A 17 10.08 5.49 -2.50
C LEU A 17 9.15 5.19 -1.33
N HIS A 18 9.60 4.42 -0.33
CA HIS A 18 8.82 4.20 0.90
C HIS A 18 8.64 5.51 1.67
N VAL A 19 9.70 6.31 1.77
CA VAL A 19 9.67 7.59 2.49
C VAL A 19 8.74 8.59 1.79
N ALA A 20 8.82 8.70 0.47
CA ALA A 20 7.95 9.55 -0.33
C ALA A 20 6.48 9.11 -0.24
N ALA A 21 6.24 7.79 -0.31
CA ALA A 21 4.92 7.19 -0.13
C ALA A 21 4.33 7.49 1.25
N SER A 22 5.12 7.38 2.31
CA SER A 22 4.68 7.71 3.68
C SER A 22 4.34 9.19 3.85
N SER A 23 5.13 10.06 3.22
CA SER A 23 5.00 11.52 3.39
C SER A 23 3.87 12.12 2.54
N GLY A 24 3.31 11.37 1.60
CA GLY A 24 2.28 11.87 0.69
C GLY A 24 2.85 12.78 -0.42
N HIS A 25 4.15 12.67 -0.72
CA HIS A 25 4.82 13.49 -1.72
C HIS A 25 4.68 12.86 -3.11
N ASP A 26 3.52 13.03 -3.73
CA ASP A 26 3.17 12.44 -5.03
C ASP A 26 4.11 12.88 -6.17
N GLU A 27 4.54 14.15 -6.19
CA GLU A 27 5.48 14.62 -7.21
C GLU A 27 6.85 13.97 -7.10
N LEU A 28 7.34 13.78 -5.87
CA LEU A 28 8.60 13.06 -5.64
C LEU A 28 8.48 11.59 -6.05
N VAL A 29 7.33 10.95 -5.80
CA VAL A 29 7.06 9.59 -6.29
C VAL A 29 7.18 9.53 -7.81
N LYS A 30 6.57 10.46 -8.56
CA LYS A 30 6.68 10.50 -10.02
C LYS A 30 8.14 10.61 -10.48
N VAL A 31 8.90 11.53 -9.88
CA VAL A 31 10.33 11.72 -10.21
C VAL A 31 11.12 10.44 -9.95
N ILE A 32 10.89 9.76 -8.81
CA ILE A 32 11.57 8.51 -8.48
C ILE A 32 11.25 7.42 -9.52
N LEU A 33 9.98 7.25 -9.89
CA LEU A 33 9.53 6.23 -10.86
C LEU A 33 10.04 6.49 -12.29
N GLN A 34 10.31 7.74 -12.63
CA GLN A 34 10.86 8.14 -13.93
C GLN A 34 12.40 8.13 -13.95
N THR A 35 13.05 8.04 -12.78
CA THR A 35 14.51 8.09 -12.66
C THR A 35 15.11 6.71 -12.98
N LYS A 36 16.01 6.67 -13.97
CA LYS A 36 16.76 5.46 -14.34
C LYS A 36 17.53 4.90 -13.15
N GLY A 37 17.38 3.59 -12.92
CA GLY A 37 17.97 2.86 -11.80
C GLY A 37 17.10 2.85 -10.54
N CYS A 38 16.06 3.67 -10.44
CA CYS A 38 15.17 3.73 -9.28
C CYS A 38 13.85 2.97 -9.50
N GLN A 39 13.57 2.52 -10.72
CA GLN A 39 12.34 1.82 -11.08
C GLN A 39 12.11 0.57 -10.21
N GLU A 40 13.17 -0.18 -9.91
CA GLU A 40 13.10 -1.42 -9.14
C GLU A 40 12.64 -1.20 -7.68
N HIS A 41 12.68 0.03 -7.18
CA HIS A 41 12.23 0.34 -5.81
C HIS A 41 10.75 0.06 -5.58
N VAL A 42 9.94 -0.01 -6.64
CA VAL A 42 8.53 -0.41 -6.55
C VAL A 42 8.34 -1.84 -6.05
N ARG A 43 9.33 -2.72 -6.25
CA ARG A 43 9.29 -4.12 -5.78
C ARG A 43 10.13 -4.35 -4.52
N LYS A 44 10.85 -3.32 -4.03
CA LYS A 44 11.67 -3.45 -2.83
C LYS A 44 10.78 -3.50 -1.59
N LYS A 45 11.06 -4.49 -0.74
CA LYS A 45 10.47 -4.67 0.58
C LYS A 45 11.37 -4.01 1.62
N ASN A 46 10.77 -3.29 2.57
CA ASN A 46 11.50 -2.79 3.73
C ASN A 46 11.68 -3.87 4.81
N SER A 47 12.21 -3.53 5.98
CA SER A 47 12.49 -4.50 7.07
C SER A 47 11.27 -5.21 7.65
N THR A 48 10.04 -4.75 7.36
CA THR A 48 8.78 -5.39 7.75
C THR A 48 8.05 -6.00 6.55
N ASP A 49 8.77 -6.21 5.44
CA ASP A 49 8.26 -6.72 4.16
C ASP A 49 7.19 -5.83 3.50
N ASN A 50 7.08 -4.58 3.93
CA ASN A 50 6.18 -3.63 3.27
C ASN A 50 6.81 -3.17 1.97
N LEU A 51 6.01 -3.16 0.91
CA LEU A 51 6.26 -2.39 -0.31
C LEU A 51 5.91 -0.91 -0.07
N ALA A 52 6.36 -0.02 -0.96
CA ALA A 52 5.86 1.36 -0.98
C ALA A 52 4.32 1.43 -1.11
N LEU A 53 3.70 0.44 -1.79
CA LEU A 53 2.24 0.32 -1.89
C LEU A 53 1.56 0.08 -0.53
N HIS A 54 2.14 -0.78 0.32
CA HIS A 54 1.66 -0.98 1.69
C HIS A 54 1.72 0.32 2.49
N VAL A 55 2.84 1.05 2.37
CA VAL A 55 3.05 2.32 3.08
C VAL A 55 2.08 3.40 2.61
N ALA A 56 1.86 3.55 1.30
CA ALA A 56 0.88 4.51 0.78
C ALA A 56 -0.54 4.17 1.27
N ALA A 57 -0.90 2.88 1.31
CA ALA A 57 -2.20 2.42 1.77
C ALA A 57 -2.40 2.62 3.29
N SER A 58 -1.37 2.35 4.10
CA SER A 58 -1.44 2.49 5.57
C SER A 58 -1.55 3.95 6.03
N VAL A 59 -1.13 4.92 5.20
CA VAL A 59 -1.28 6.36 5.48
C VAL A 59 -2.48 6.98 4.75
N GLY A 60 -3.14 6.23 3.85
CA GLY A 60 -4.34 6.69 3.15
C GLY A 60 -4.05 7.65 1.99
N HIS A 61 -2.88 7.55 1.36
CA HIS A 61 -2.46 8.42 0.26
C HIS A 61 -2.89 7.86 -1.10
N LEU A 62 -4.19 7.94 -1.40
CA LEU A 62 -4.77 7.43 -2.66
C LEU A 62 -4.05 7.89 -3.94
N PRO A 63 -3.62 9.16 -4.11
CA PRO A 63 -2.90 9.55 -5.32
C PRO A 63 -1.62 8.74 -5.55
N ILE A 64 -0.90 8.40 -4.48
CA ILE A 64 0.32 7.60 -4.56
C ILE A 64 -0.01 6.14 -4.85
N VAL A 65 -1.06 5.59 -4.24
CA VAL A 65 -1.55 4.23 -4.56
C VAL A 65 -1.84 4.12 -6.06
N LYS A 66 -2.53 5.12 -6.64
CA LYS A 66 -2.82 5.18 -8.08
C LYS A 66 -1.54 5.23 -8.91
N LEU A 67 -0.59 6.11 -8.57
CA LEU A 67 0.69 6.22 -9.28
C LEU A 67 1.47 4.91 -9.28
N LEU A 68 1.57 4.23 -8.13
CA LEU A 68 2.28 2.96 -8.01
C LEU A 68 1.60 1.86 -8.84
N LEU A 69 0.27 1.75 -8.77
CA LEU A 69 -0.48 0.76 -9.56
C LEU A 69 -0.39 1.02 -11.06
N SER A 70 -0.53 2.27 -11.50
CA SER A 70 -0.32 2.64 -12.91
C SER A 70 1.10 2.32 -13.38
N TYR A 71 2.08 2.38 -12.49
CA TYR A 71 3.45 2.01 -12.81
C TYR A 71 3.63 0.48 -12.93
N TYR A 72 3.06 -0.32 -12.01
CA TYR A 72 3.10 -1.78 -12.15
C TYR A 72 2.46 -2.26 -13.45
N GLN A 73 1.34 -1.64 -13.89
CA GLN A 73 0.71 -1.94 -15.17
C GLN A 73 1.62 -1.71 -16.39
N GLN A 74 2.61 -0.82 -16.29
CA GLN A 74 3.59 -0.59 -17.35
C GLN A 74 4.71 -1.63 -17.36
N LEU A 75 4.95 -2.29 -16.22
CA LEU A 75 6.02 -3.28 -16.05
C LEU A 75 5.57 -4.72 -16.26
N GLU A 76 4.28 -5.01 -16.08
CA GLU A 76 3.71 -6.36 -16.05
C GLU A 76 2.57 -6.51 -17.07
N GLU A 77 2.05 -7.74 -17.21
CA GLU A 77 0.92 -8.00 -18.10
C GLU A 77 -0.31 -7.16 -17.69
N PRO A 78 -1.05 -6.60 -18.67
CA PRO A 78 -2.22 -5.78 -18.38
C PRO A 78 -3.22 -6.54 -17.51
N ARG A 79 -3.57 -5.95 -16.35
CA ARG A 79 -4.56 -6.44 -15.35
C ARG A 79 -4.07 -7.51 -14.37
N TYR A 80 -2.77 -7.83 -14.32
CA TYR A 80 -2.23 -8.58 -13.19
C TYR A 80 -1.57 -7.63 -12.19
N PHE A 81 -2.06 -7.63 -10.96
CA PHE A 81 -1.51 -6.84 -9.87
C PHE A 81 -1.07 -7.76 -8.73
N GLY A 82 -0.03 -8.56 -8.95
CA GLY A 82 0.52 -9.44 -7.92
C GLY A 82 0.84 -8.69 -6.61
N GLN A 83 1.23 -7.42 -6.72
CA GLN A 83 1.57 -6.54 -5.59
C GLN A 83 0.39 -6.21 -4.68
N LEU A 84 -0.86 -6.32 -5.17
CA LEU A 84 -2.05 -6.17 -4.33
C LEU A 84 -2.22 -7.36 -3.37
N ARG A 85 -1.63 -8.51 -3.71
CA ARG A 85 -1.66 -9.77 -2.93
C ARG A 85 -0.35 -10.03 -2.18
N GLU A 86 0.61 -9.12 -2.25
CA GLU A 86 1.83 -9.25 -1.45
C GLU A 86 1.49 -9.04 0.01
N GLN A 87 1.95 -9.97 0.85
CA GLN A 87 1.79 -9.89 2.30
C GLN A 87 3.10 -9.40 2.92
N ASN A 88 2.97 -8.51 3.89
CA ASN A 88 4.08 -8.09 4.74
C ASN A 88 4.33 -9.11 5.87
N LYS A 89 5.25 -8.82 6.80
CA LYS A 89 5.58 -9.76 7.91
C LYS A 89 4.43 -10.08 8.86
N GLU A 90 3.36 -9.30 8.85
CA GLU A 90 2.14 -9.52 9.63
C GLU A 90 1.05 -10.21 8.81
N GLY A 91 1.38 -10.72 7.62
CA GLY A 91 0.39 -11.29 6.69
C GLY A 91 -0.52 -10.24 6.06
N ASN A 92 -0.28 -8.95 6.29
CA ASN A 92 -1.17 -7.89 5.82
C ASN A 92 -0.85 -7.54 4.37
N THR A 93 -1.87 -7.52 3.52
CA THR A 93 -1.83 -6.91 2.18
C THR A 93 -2.04 -5.39 2.25
N PRO A 94 -1.86 -4.63 1.15
CA PRO A 94 -2.21 -3.21 1.11
C PRO A 94 -3.66 -2.92 1.54
N LEU A 95 -4.60 -3.81 1.22
CA LEU A 95 -6.00 -3.66 1.65
C LEU A 95 -6.16 -3.89 3.16
N HIS A 96 -5.48 -4.89 3.74
CA HIS A 96 -5.49 -5.11 5.19
C HIS A 96 -5.01 -3.87 5.93
N VAL A 97 -3.85 -3.32 5.56
CA VAL A 97 -3.30 -2.15 6.27
C VAL A 97 -4.19 -0.90 6.15
N ALA A 98 -4.86 -0.70 5.01
CA ALA A 98 -5.82 0.39 4.85
C ALA A 98 -7.02 0.22 5.81
N LEU A 99 -7.59 -0.99 5.90
CA LEU A 99 -8.73 -1.27 6.77
C LEU A 99 -8.34 -1.24 8.26
N ILE A 100 -7.19 -1.81 8.64
CA ILE A 100 -6.66 -1.72 10.02
C ILE A 100 -6.61 -0.26 10.46
N ASN A 101 -5.98 0.60 9.65
CA ASN A 101 -5.86 2.01 9.98
C ASN A 101 -7.22 2.73 9.95
N LYS A 102 -8.14 2.36 9.03
CA LYS A 102 -9.52 2.89 9.03
C LYS A 102 -10.24 2.63 10.35
N TYR A 103 -10.16 1.40 10.86
CA TYR A 103 -10.93 0.99 12.04
C TYR A 103 -10.28 1.41 13.35
N GLN A 104 -8.95 1.57 13.38
CA GLN A 104 -8.22 2.06 14.56
C GLN A 104 -8.21 3.60 14.67
N ASN A 105 -8.37 4.32 13.56
CA ASN A 105 -8.32 5.79 13.57
C ASN A 105 -9.66 6.39 14.03
N VAL A 106 -9.62 7.46 14.83
CA VAL A 106 -10.81 8.16 15.32
C VAL A 106 -11.22 9.36 14.45
N ASP A 107 -10.29 9.91 13.67
CA ASP A 107 -10.54 11.06 12.80
C ASP A 107 -11.34 10.63 11.56
N LEU A 108 -12.56 11.17 11.42
CA LEU A 108 -13.46 10.91 10.29
C LEU A 108 -12.83 11.24 8.94
N LYS A 109 -11.98 12.28 8.87
CA LYS A 109 -11.27 12.66 7.65
C LYS A 109 -10.26 11.58 7.25
N MET A 110 -9.55 11.01 8.22
CA MET A 110 -8.62 9.91 7.99
C MET A 110 -9.37 8.63 7.64
N LYS A 111 -10.46 8.30 8.34
CA LYS A 111 -11.34 7.17 7.98
C LYS A 111 -11.79 7.25 6.53
N ARG A 112 -12.16 8.44 6.05
CA ARG A 112 -12.52 8.67 4.64
C ARG A 112 -11.35 8.37 3.70
N LYS A 113 -10.15 8.87 3.99
CA LYS A 113 -8.96 8.57 3.17
C LYS A 113 -8.67 7.08 3.05
N TYR A 114 -8.69 6.36 4.17
CA TYR A 114 -8.49 4.91 4.16
C TYR A 114 -9.62 4.17 3.43
N HIS A 115 -10.86 4.65 3.56
CA HIS A 115 -11.99 4.11 2.81
C HIS A 115 -11.82 4.31 1.31
N GLU A 116 -11.42 5.49 0.85
CA GLU A 116 -11.17 5.77 -0.57
C GLU A 116 -10.05 4.88 -1.13
N VAL A 117 -8.98 4.63 -0.36
CA VAL A 117 -7.95 3.65 -0.71
C VAL A 117 -8.53 2.23 -0.77
N ALA A 118 -9.23 1.79 0.27
CA ALA A 118 -9.78 0.44 0.32
C ALA A 118 -10.75 0.16 -0.82
N SER A 119 -11.68 1.09 -1.11
CA SER A 119 -12.61 0.99 -2.24
C SER A 119 -11.86 0.87 -3.56
N PHE A 120 -10.86 1.72 -3.78
CA PHE A 120 -10.07 1.66 -5.01
C PHE A 120 -9.30 0.34 -5.16
N LEU A 121 -8.71 -0.21 -4.09
CA LEU A 121 -7.99 -1.48 -4.16
C LEU A 121 -8.93 -2.65 -4.52
N VAL A 122 -10.16 -2.65 -3.98
CA VAL A 122 -11.20 -3.65 -4.31
C VAL A 122 -11.70 -3.49 -5.74
N GLU A 123 -11.84 -2.25 -6.23
CA GLU A 123 -12.18 -1.98 -7.64
C GLU A 123 -11.11 -2.51 -8.60
N MET A 124 -9.84 -2.49 -8.21
CA MET A 124 -8.74 -3.00 -9.04
C MET A 124 -8.64 -4.53 -9.05
N ASP A 125 -8.87 -5.18 -7.90
CA ASP A 125 -8.92 -6.64 -7.78
C ASP A 125 -9.86 -7.04 -6.64
N PRO A 126 -11.12 -7.44 -6.93
CA PRO A 126 -12.06 -7.84 -5.88
C PRO A 126 -11.58 -9.04 -5.06
N GLU A 127 -10.72 -9.91 -5.60
CA GLU A 127 -10.29 -11.12 -4.91
C GLU A 127 -9.40 -10.82 -3.69
N VAL A 128 -8.74 -9.65 -3.68
CA VAL A 128 -7.89 -9.23 -2.54
C VAL A 128 -8.70 -9.03 -1.27
N SER A 129 -10.03 -8.93 -1.37
CA SER A 129 -10.92 -8.80 -0.22
C SER A 129 -11.16 -10.11 0.54
N TYR A 130 -10.96 -11.28 -0.08
CA TYR A 130 -11.30 -12.58 0.53
C TYR A 130 -10.24 -13.68 0.36
N PHE A 131 -9.30 -13.56 -0.58
CA PHE A 131 -8.40 -14.66 -0.93
C PHE A 131 -7.29 -14.91 0.11
N GLN A 132 -6.82 -13.87 0.79
CA GLN A 132 -5.73 -13.95 1.77
C GLN A 132 -6.19 -13.52 3.15
N VAL A 133 -5.56 -14.13 4.16
CA VAL A 133 -5.73 -13.80 5.57
C VAL A 133 -4.41 -13.31 6.14
N ASN A 134 -4.48 -12.37 7.08
CA ASN A 134 -3.31 -11.95 7.83
C ASN A 134 -2.93 -12.94 8.95
N GLU A 135 -1.92 -12.61 9.76
CA GLU A 135 -1.49 -13.46 10.90
C GLU A 135 -2.60 -13.68 11.94
N ALA A 136 -3.60 -12.80 12.02
CA ALA A 136 -4.78 -12.99 12.86
C ALA A 136 -5.83 -13.92 12.21
N SER A 137 -5.52 -14.56 11.08
CA SER A 137 -6.44 -15.37 10.27
C SER A 137 -7.68 -14.61 9.78
N LYS A 138 -7.57 -13.29 9.63
CA LYS A 138 -8.66 -12.42 9.15
C LYS A 138 -8.40 -12.00 7.72
N SER A 139 -9.37 -12.23 6.84
CA SER A 139 -9.38 -11.59 5.51
C SER A 139 -9.84 -10.14 5.62
N PRO A 140 -9.59 -9.28 4.63
CA PRO A 140 -10.06 -7.91 4.66
C PRO A 140 -11.59 -7.82 4.77
N LEU A 141 -12.32 -8.67 4.07
CA LEU A 141 -13.79 -8.73 4.15
C LEU A 141 -14.26 -9.12 5.56
N TYR A 142 -13.59 -10.07 6.21
CA TYR A 142 -13.89 -10.44 7.59
C TYR A 142 -13.72 -9.27 8.55
N MET A 143 -12.63 -8.50 8.41
CA MET A 143 -12.39 -7.29 9.23
C MET A 143 -13.50 -6.25 9.09
N VAL A 144 -14.06 -6.09 7.88
CA VAL A 144 -15.18 -5.16 7.66
C VAL A 144 -16.43 -5.62 8.41
N ALA A 145 -16.77 -6.91 8.33
CA ALA A 145 -17.93 -7.47 9.00
C ALA A 145 -17.83 -7.33 10.53
N GLU A 146 -16.69 -7.69 11.11
CA GLU A 146 -16.43 -7.57 12.55
C GLU A 146 -16.57 -6.12 13.04
N ALA A 147 -16.03 -5.15 12.28
CA ALA A 147 -16.12 -3.75 12.63
C ALA A 147 -17.55 -3.17 12.58
N GLN A 148 -18.42 -3.71 11.71
CA GLN A 148 -19.83 -3.30 11.63
C GLN A 148 -20.63 -3.81 12.84
N GLU A 149 -20.36 -5.03 13.30
CA GLU A 149 -20.97 -5.57 14.51
C GLU A 149 -20.60 -4.72 15.72
N MET A 150 -19.35 -4.28 15.84
CA MET A 150 -18.89 -3.41 16.93
C MET A 150 -19.53 -2.02 16.92
N SER A 151 -19.96 -1.50 15.76
CA SER A 151 -20.62 -0.19 15.66
C SER A 151 -22.10 -0.20 16.05
N ASN A 152 -22.68 -1.39 16.24
CA ASN A 152 -24.09 -1.58 16.59
C ASN A 152 -24.33 -1.73 18.11
N PHE A 153 -23.31 -1.52 18.94
CA PHE A 153 -23.36 -1.48 20.41
C PHE A 153 -22.95 -0.11 20.93
#